data_AF-A0A7G8WI70-F1
#
_entry.id   AF-A0A7G8WI70-F1
#
_cell.length_a   1.000
_cell.length_b   1.000
_cell.length_c   1.000
_cell.angle_alpha   90.00
_cell.angle_beta   90.00
_cell.angle_gamma   90.00
#
_symmetry.space_group_name_H-M   'P 1'
#
loop_
_entity.id
_entity.type
_entity.pdbx_description
1 polymer ?
#
loop_
_entity_poly.entity_id
_entity_poly.type
_entity_poly.pdbx_seq_one_letter_code
_entity_poly.pdbx_strand_id
1 'polypeptide(L)'
;MKELDDRFVITAGGWDPRYAVTLAVAWHQGVGAALIDTNGDEADVDLDLYDLDADGVWQAGSSVGVGESGGFLSNRIAVCSGRTEPGSVVDIEYSGQCHSVRASATGWWLFVTVAAPNSDAFPTVVRTRPGTL
;
A
#
# COMPACT_ATOMS: atom_id res chain seq x y z
N MET A 1 8.36 -17.59 4.97
CA MET A 1 7.27 -16.59 5.10
C MET A 1 6.64 -16.44 3.72
N LYS A 2 5.32 -16.50 3.62
CA LYS A 2 4.63 -16.26 2.35
C LYS A 2 4.59 -14.75 2.12
N GLU A 3 5.06 -14.28 0.97
CA GLU A 3 4.93 -12.87 0.59
C GLU A 3 3.43 -12.51 0.44
N LEU A 4 3.08 -11.27 0.72
CA LEU A 4 1.75 -10.76 0.39
C LEU A 4 1.72 -10.51 -1.12
N ASP A 5 0.84 -11.21 -1.84
CA ASP A 5 0.76 -11.18 -3.30
C ASP A 5 -0.64 -10.79 -3.81
N ASP A 6 -0.71 -10.39 -5.08
CA ASP A 6 -1.93 -9.88 -5.74
C ASP A 6 -3.11 -10.85 -5.65
N ARG A 7 -2.86 -12.16 -5.79
CA ARG A 7 -3.92 -13.17 -5.73
C ARG A 7 -4.48 -13.28 -4.33
N PHE A 8 -3.60 -13.26 -3.34
CA PHE A 8 -4.00 -13.34 -1.95
C PHE A 8 -4.88 -12.15 -1.57
N VAL A 9 -4.47 -10.92 -1.88
CA VAL A 9 -5.20 -9.71 -1.44
C VAL A 9 -6.61 -9.62 -2.01
N ILE A 10 -6.84 -10.07 -3.25
CA ILE A 10 -8.18 -10.16 -3.81
C ILE A 10 -9.04 -11.17 -3.04
N THR A 11 -8.52 -12.37 -2.80
CA THR A 11 -9.28 -13.42 -2.11
C THR A 11 -9.52 -13.14 -0.63
N ALA A 12 -8.54 -12.54 0.05
CA ALA A 12 -8.58 -12.27 1.48
C ALA A 12 -9.39 -10.99 1.81
N GLY A 13 -9.33 -9.98 0.95
CA GLY A 13 -10.15 -8.76 1.06
C GLY A 13 -11.64 -8.99 0.75
N GLY A 14 -12.00 -10.16 0.23
CA GLY A 14 -13.40 -10.49 -0.10
C GLY A 14 -13.89 -9.87 -1.41
N TRP A 15 -12.97 -9.41 -2.26
CA TRP A 15 -13.26 -8.81 -3.55
C TRP A 15 -13.67 -9.86 -4.59
N ASP A 16 -14.58 -9.52 -5.50
CA ASP A 16 -14.91 -10.40 -6.62
C ASP A 16 -13.75 -10.41 -7.64
N PRO A 17 -13.04 -11.53 -7.82
CA PRO A 17 -11.86 -11.60 -8.68
C PRO A 17 -12.17 -11.39 -10.17
N ARG A 18 -13.45 -11.32 -10.56
CA ARG A 18 -13.86 -11.00 -11.93
C ARG A 18 -13.78 -9.51 -12.26
N TYR A 19 -13.82 -8.66 -11.23
CA TYR A 19 -13.94 -7.21 -11.40
C TYR A 19 -12.80 -6.47 -10.71
N ALA A 20 -12.45 -6.87 -9.49
CA ALA A 20 -11.45 -6.16 -8.72
C ALA A 20 -10.04 -6.33 -9.29
N VAL A 21 -9.27 -5.25 -9.31
CA VAL A 21 -7.91 -5.19 -9.83
C VAL A 21 -6.97 -4.71 -8.73
N THR A 22 -5.91 -5.48 -8.48
CA THR A 22 -4.82 -5.05 -7.60
C THR A 22 -3.94 -4.03 -8.31
N LEU A 23 -3.85 -2.82 -7.76
CA LEU A 23 -3.10 -1.70 -8.32
C LEU A 23 -1.67 -1.63 -7.79
N ALA A 24 -1.49 -1.95 -6.51
CA ALA A 24 -0.20 -2.07 -5.84
C ALA A 24 -0.33 -2.92 -4.57
N VAL A 25 0.73 -3.66 -4.23
CA VAL A 25 0.87 -4.41 -2.96
C VAL A 25 2.22 -4.06 -2.35
N ALA A 26 2.24 -3.80 -1.04
CA ALA A 26 3.46 -3.57 -0.31
C ALA A 26 3.36 -4.16 1.10
N TRP A 27 4.48 -4.59 1.65
CA TRP A 27 4.57 -5.10 3.01
C TRP A 27 5.95 -4.83 3.61
N HIS A 28 5.98 -4.72 4.93
CA HIS A 28 7.20 -4.52 5.69
C HIS A 28 7.04 -5.09 7.11
N GLN A 29 7.97 -5.93 7.56
CA GLN A 29 8.03 -6.45 8.94
C GLN A 29 6.67 -6.92 9.52
N GLY A 30 5.90 -7.69 8.74
CA GLY A 30 4.65 -8.30 9.19
C GLY A 30 3.41 -7.39 9.14
N VAL A 31 3.53 -6.19 8.59
CA VAL A 31 2.38 -5.38 8.18
C VAL A 31 2.35 -5.25 6.65
N GLY A 32 1.17 -5.17 6.07
CA GLY A 32 0.97 -5.11 4.63
C GLY A 32 -0.22 -4.23 4.25
N ALA A 33 -0.24 -3.78 3.00
CA ALA A 33 -1.39 -3.12 2.42
C ALA A 33 -1.49 -3.42 0.92
N ALA A 34 -2.68 -3.23 0.37
CA ALA A 34 -2.95 -3.28 -1.05
C ALA A 34 -3.87 -2.14 -1.48
N LEU A 35 -3.60 -1.56 -2.65
CA LEU A 35 -4.55 -0.72 -3.35
C LEU A 35 -5.38 -1.58 -4.29
N ILE A 36 -6.69 -1.55 -4.12
CA ILE A 36 -7.64 -2.34 -4.90
C ILE A 36 -8.59 -1.38 -5.63
N ASP A 37 -8.57 -1.43 -6.95
CA ASP A 37 -9.69 -0.94 -7.75
C ASP A 37 -10.82 -1.96 -7.62
N THR A 38 -11.91 -1.56 -6.98
CA THR A 38 -12.94 -2.49 -6.50
C THR A 38 -13.78 -3.10 -7.62
N ASN A 39 -13.83 -2.45 -8.79
CA ASN A 39 -14.66 -2.87 -9.91
C ASN A 39 -13.94 -2.83 -11.28
N GLY A 40 -12.70 -2.33 -11.33
CA GLY A 40 -11.86 -2.27 -12.53
C GLY A 40 -12.05 -1.01 -13.38
N ASP A 41 -12.70 0.04 -12.86
CA ASP A 41 -12.97 1.31 -13.57
C ASP A 41 -12.07 2.48 -13.18
N GLU A 42 -11.11 2.25 -12.29
CA GLU A 42 -10.18 3.22 -11.70
C GLU A 42 -10.82 4.33 -10.84
N ALA A 43 -12.14 4.32 -10.61
CA ALA A 43 -12.83 5.37 -9.86
C ALA A 43 -12.90 5.06 -8.35
N ASP A 44 -13.20 3.81 -8.00
CA ASP A 44 -13.40 3.38 -6.62
C ASP A 44 -12.20 2.54 -6.15
N VAL A 45 -11.24 3.22 -5.51
CA VAL A 45 -10.00 2.61 -5.00
C VAL A 45 -9.99 2.55 -3.48
N ASP A 46 -9.84 1.33 -2.97
CA ASP A 46 -9.72 1.01 -1.56
C ASP A 46 -8.28 0.65 -1.17
N LEU A 47 -7.90 1.08 0.03
CA LEU A 47 -6.69 0.69 0.73
C LEU A 47 -7.01 -0.40 1.75
N ASP A 48 -6.70 -1.64 1.39
CA ASP A 48 -6.83 -2.80 2.29
C ASP A 48 -5.56 -2.99 3.11
N LEU A 49 -5.70 -3.28 4.40
CA LEU A 49 -4.61 -3.51 5.33
C LEU A 49 -4.53 -4.98 5.72
N TYR A 50 -3.30 -5.45 5.97
CA TYR A 50 -3.02 -6.84 6.31
C TYR A 50 -2.00 -6.92 7.46
N ASP A 51 -2.20 -7.88 8.35
CA ASP A 51 -1.27 -8.22 9.42
C ASP A 51 -0.80 -9.67 9.27
N LEU A 52 0.49 -9.91 9.43
CA LEU A 52 1.04 -11.26 9.51
C LEU A 52 0.90 -11.75 10.95
N ASP A 53 0.22 -12.89 11.13
CA ASP A 53 0.08 -13.52 12.44
C ASP A 53 1.35 -14.31 12.85
N ALA A 54 1.30 -14.86 14.06
CA ALA A 54 2.41 -15.63 14.63
C ALA A 54 2.73 -16.92 13.87
N ASP A 55 1.76 -17.46 13.12
CA ASP A 55 1.92 -18.66 12.29
C ASP A 55 2.46 -18.31 10.89
N GLY A 56 2.67 -17.01 10.60
CA GLY A 56 3.17 -16.53 9.33
C GLY A 56 2.11 -16.51 8.23
N VAL A 57 0.83 -16.38 8.61
CA VAL A 57 -0.31 -16.24 7.71
C VAL A 57 -0.79 -14.80 7.72
N TRP A 58 -1.01 -14.24 6.53
CA TRP A 58 -1.59 -12.91 6.37
C TRP A 58 -3.07 -12.93 6.71
N GLN A 59 -3.52 -11.93 7.45
CA GLN A 59 -4.91 -11.72 7.85
C GLN A 59 -5.37 -10.37 7.33
N ALA A 60 -6.56 -10.32 6.72
CA ALA A 60 -7.17 -9.06 6.34
C ALA A 60 -7.56 -8.26 7.59
N GLY A 61 -7.29 -6.95 7.55
CA GLY A 61 -7.55 -6.01 8.63
C GLY A 61 -8.64 -5.02 8.25
N SER A 62 -8.29 -3.73 8.21
CA SER A 62 -9.21 -2.66 7.80
C SER A 62 -9.16 -2.43 6.29
N SER A 63 -10.24 -1.84 5.76
CA SER A 63 -10.33 -1.34 4.40
C SER A 63 -10.83 0.10 4.44
N VAL A 64 -10.23 0.98 3.64
CA VAL A 64 -10.52 2.42 3.63
C VAL A 64 -10.47 2.96 2.19
N GLY A 65 -11.51 3.67 1.74
CA GLY A 65 -11.48 4.35 0.44
C GLY A 65 -10.49 5.52 0.40
N VAL A 66 -9.62 5.55 -0.61
CA VAL A 66 -8.51 6.53 -0.71
C VAL A 66 -8.49 7.36 -2.01
N GLY A 67 -9.19 6.96 -3.08
CA GLY A 67 -9.10 7.68 -4.36
C GLY A 67 -7.67 7.72 -4.92
N GLU A 68 -7.28 8.80 -5.61
CA GLU A 68 -5.94 8.92 -6.26
C GLU A 68 -4.75 9.05 -5.30
N SER A 69 -5.00 9.36 -4.02
CA SER A 69 -3.98 9.43 -2.98
C SER A 69 -4.61 9.30 -1.61
N GLY A 70 -3.97 8.56 -0.72
CA GLY A 70 -4.43 8.46 0.65
C GLY A 70 -3.45 7.72 1.52
N GLY A 71 -3.90 7.36 2.71
CA GLY A 71 -3.07 6.64 3.66
C GLY A 71 -3.85 6.24 4.90
N PHE A 72 -3.15 5.51 5.76
CA PHE A 72 -3.69 5.06 7.03
C PHE A 72 -2.57 5.06 8.07
N LEU A 73 -2.91 5.47 9.29
CA LEU A 73 -2.02 5.39 10.44
C LEU A 73 -2.76 4.75 11.60
N SER A 74 -2.13 3.77 12.23
CA SER A 74 -2.51 3.24 13.53
C SER A 74 -1.28 3.08 14.41
N ASN A 75 -1.47 2.50 15.60
CA ASN A 75 -0.39 2.11 16.48
C ASN A 75 0.49 0.96 15.94
N ARG A 76 0.12 0.32 14.82
CA ARG A 76 0.85 -0.80 14.21
C ARG A 76 1.41 -0.49 12.83
N ILE A 77 0.68 0.24 12.00
CA ILE A 77 1.00 0.42 10.59
C ILE A 77 0.94 1.89 10.20
N ALA A 78 1.88 2.31 9.36
CA ALA A 78 1.89 3.61 8.69
C ALA A 78 1.93 3.38 7.18
N VAL A 79 0.96 3.97 6.47
CA VAL A 79 0.74 3.75 5.05
C VAL A 79 0.49 5.08 4.36
N CYS A 80 1.11 5.29 3.21
CA CYS A 80 0.69 6.32 2.27
C CYS A 80 0.80 5.81 0.83
N SER A 81 0.01 6.41 -0.04
CA SER A 81 -0.19 5.95 -1.40
C SER A 81 -0.56 7.09 -2.34
N GLY A 82 -0.40 6.85 -3.63
CA GLY A 82 -1.01 7.70 -4.64
C GLY A 82 -0.59 7.36 -6.05
N ARG A 83 -0.75 8.33 -6.96
CA ARG A 83 -0.40 8.23 -8.38
C ARG A 83 0.76 9.14 -8.80
N THR A 84 1.52 8.69 -9.79
CA THR A 84 2.49 9.47 -10.55
C THR A 84 2.74 8.84 -11.93
N GLU A 85 3.69 9.34 -12.71
CA GLU A 85 4.07 8.72 -13.98
C GLU A 85 4.57 7.28 -13.76
N PRO A 86 4.12 6.31 -14.59
CA PRO A 86 4.58 4.92 -14.50
C PRO A 86 6.10 4.78 -14.40
N GLY A 87 6.56 3.95 -13.46
CA GLY A 87 7.98 3.70 -13.24
C GLY A 87 8.75 4.81 -12.50
N SER A 88 8.12 5.94 -12.18
CA SER A 88 8.73 6.98 -11.33
C SER A 88 9.04 6.46 -9.93
N VAL A 89 9.99 7.09 -9.26
CA VAL A 89 10.39 6.75 -7.89
C VAL A 89 9.97 7.87 -6.95
N VAL A 90 9.20 7.53 -5.93
CA VAL A 90 8.72 8.44 -4.89
C VAL A 90 9.58 8.24 -3.65
N ASP A 91 10.25 9.31 -3.22
CA ASP A 91 11.01 9.37 -1.99
C ASP A 91 10.09 9.83 -0.85
N ILE A 92 10.01 9.02 0.22
CA ILE A 92 9.09 9.20 1.36
C ILE A 92 9.91 9.35 2.63
N GLU A 93 9.64 10.37 3.43
CA GLU A 93 10.18 10.50 4.78
C GLU A 93 9.20 9.92 5.80
N TYR A 94 9.74 9.09 6.69
CA TYR A 94 9.03 8.59 7.85
C TYR A 94 10.00 8.36 9.01
N SER A 95 9.70 8.92 10.19
CA SER A 95 10.49 8.73 11.41
C SER A 95 11.98 9.11 11.25
N GLY A 96 12.27 10.14 10.46
CA GLY A 96 13.63 10.61 10.16
C GLY A 96 14.38 9.75 9.13
N GLN A 97 13.72 8.77 8.52
CA GLN A 97 14.29 7.92 7.48
C GLN A 97 13.68 8.23 6.13
N CYS A 98 14.49 8.21 5.08
CA CYS A 98 14.03 8.30 3.71
C CYS A 98 13.92 6.90 3.09
N HIS A 99 12.76 6.61 2.54
CA HIS A 99 12.43 5.39 1.80
C HIS A 99 12.16 5.75 0.33
N SER A 100 12.28 4.79 -0.56
CA SER A 100 11.90 4.97 -1.97
C SER A 100 10.97 3.85 -2.40
N VAL A 101 9.85 4.21 -3.02
CA VAL A 101 8.90 3.28 -3.65
C VAL A 101 8.77 3.62 -5.14
N ARG A 102 8.64 2.60 -5.98
CA ARG A 102 8.49 2.77 -7.42
C ARG A 102 7.02 2.64 -7.79
N ALA A 103 6.54 3.56 -8.62
CA ALA A 103 5.22 3.49 -9.22
C ALA A 103 5.12 2.31 -10.19
N SER A 104 3.99 1.62 -10.14
CA SER A 104 3.64 0.49 -11.00
C SER A 104 3.50 0.91 -12.46
N ALA A 105 3.20 -0.05 -13.33
CA ALA A 105 2.95 0.21 -14.75
C ALA A 105 1.70 1.11 -14.99
N THR A 106 0.79 1.17 -14.02
CA THR A 106 -0.40 2.03 -14.04
C THR A 106 -0.20 3.34 -13.27
N GLY A 107 1.02 3.59 -12.76
CA GLY A 107 1.37 4.84 -12.06
C GLY A 107 1.05 4.84 -10.56
N TRP A 108 0.44 3.77 -10.03
CA TRP A 108 0.14 3.64 -8.60
C TRP A 108 1.37 3.27 -7.79
N TRP A 109 1.54 3.88 -6.63
CA TRP A 109 2.58 3.54 -5.67
C TRP A 109 1.98 3.39 -4.27
N LEU A 110 2.61 2.53 -3.48
CA LEU A 110 2.18 2.21 -2.12
C LEU A 110 3.40 2.05 -1.23
N PHE A 111 3.41 2.78 -0.12
CA PHE A 111 4.40 2.66 0.94
C PHE A 111 3.75 2.15 2.22
N VAL A 112 4.39 1.15 2.84
CA VAL A 112 3.95 0.52 4.07
C VAL A 112 5.15 0.34 4.99
N THR A 113 4.98 0.68 6.26
CA THR A 113 5.93 0.35 7.32
C THR A 113 5.24 0.16 8.66
N VAL A 114 5.96 -0.40 9.63
CA VAL A 114 5.49 -0.48 11.02
C VAL A 114 5.47 0.93 11.61
N ALA A 115 4.39 1.26 12.32
CA ALA A 115 4.26 2.57 12.94
C ALA A 115 5.33 2.78 14.03
N ALA A 116 5.89 3.98 14.08
CA ALA A 116 6.80 4.36 15.15
C ALA A 116 6.05 4.40 16.50
N PRO A 117 6.57 3.78 17.57
CA PRO A 117 5.90 3.76 18.86
C PRO A 117 5.61 5.17 19.40
N ASN A 118 4.39 5.39 19.88
CA ASN A 118 3.95 6.67 20.45
C ASN A 118 4.15 7.88 19.51
N SER A 119 4.01 7.67 18.20
CA SER A 119 4.12 8.72 17.19
C SER A 119 2.86 8.82 16.37
N ASP A 120 2.37 10.05 16.19
CA ASP A 120 1.31 10.38 15.23
C ASP A 120 1.90 10.88 13.90
N ALA A 121 3.21 10.70 13.68
CA ALA A 121 3.85 11.11 12.44
C ALA A 121 3.28 10.29 11.28
N PHE A 122 3.02 10.97 10.17
CA PHE A 122 2.50 10.36 8.95
C PHE A 122 3.59 10.32 7.88
N PRO A 123 3.73 9.23 7.10
CA PRO A 123 4.68 9.18 6.00
C PRO A 123 4.41 10.30 5.00
N THR A 124 5.45 11.07 4.66
CA THR A 124 5.31 12.27 3.82
C THR A 124 6.13 12.10 2.54
N VAL A 125 5.53 12.41 1.40
CA VAL A 125 6.27 12.46 0.12
C VAL A 125 7.20 13.67 0.12
N VAL A 126 8.49 13.43 -0.05
CA VAL A 126 9.51 14.49 -0.10
C VAL A 126 9.82 14.89 -1.54
N ARG A 127 9.87 13.89 -2.44
CA ARG A 127 10.23 14.11 -3.85
C ARG A 127 9.73 12.98 -4.73
N THR A 128 9.32 13.32 -5.94
CA THR A 128 9.13 12.33 -7.02
C THR A 128 10.22 12.51 -8.08
N ARG A 129 10.81 11.39 -8.50
CA ARG A 129 11.88 11.33 -9.50
C ARG A 129 11.40 10.55 -10.73
N PRO A 130 11.74 10.98 -11.95
CA PRO A 130 11.42 10.22 -13.16
C PRO A 130 12.01 8.80 -13.11
N GLY A 131 11.29 7.84 -13.68
CA GLY A 131 11.81 6.50 -13.92
C GLY A 131 12.97 6.55 -14.92
N THR A 132 14.06 5.84 -14.62
CA THR A 132 15.12 5.65 -15.62
C THR A 132 14.63 4.65 -16.66
N LEU A 133 14.55 5.08 -17.93
CA LEU A 133 14.29 4.24 -19.11
C LEU A 133 15.39 3.19 -19.31
#